data_AF-A0A3B8R332-F1
#
_entry.id   AF-A0A3B8R332-F1
#
_cell.length_a   1.000
_cell.length_b   1.000
_cell.length_c   1.000
_cell.angle_alpha   90.00
_cell.angle_beta   90.00
_cell.angle_gamma   90.00
#
_symmetry.space_group_name_H-M   'P 1'
#
loop_
_entity.id
_entity.type
_entity.pdbx_description
1 polymer ?
#
loop_
_entity_poly.entity_id
_entity_poly.type
_entity_poly.pdbx_seq_one_letter_code
_entity_poly.pdbx_strand_id
1 'polypeptide(L)'
;MADNEKSMKDPILSKIKFMEREDLLRVLNGAYIAERFFGKSGSWFSQKLNNNLKNGKPCEFTEEELKTLSNALHTIAIELQDLADELH
;
A
#
# COMPACT_ATOMS: atom_id res chain seq x y z
N MET A 1 -27.02 -0.24 -12.06
CA MET A 1 -26.72 -0.89 -13.37
C MET A 1 -26.09 0.06 -14.40
N ALA A 2 -25.94 1.36 -14.12
CA ALA A 2 -25.40 2.33 -15.09
C ALA A 2 -23.89 2.62 -14.95
N ASP A 3 -23.23 2.22 -13.86
CA ASP A 3 -21.82 2.58 -13.60
C ASP A 3 -20.77 1.69 -14.27
N ASN A 4 -21.16 0.59 -14.92
CA ASN A 4 -20.21 -0.38 -15.46
C ASN A 4 -19.71 -0.04 -16.88
N GLU A 5 -20.38 0.86 -17.61
CA GLU A 5 -20.01 1.20 -19.00
C GLU A 5 -18.96 2.32 -19.09
N LYS A 6 -18.84 3.18 -18.07
CA LYS A 6 -17.86 4.29 -18.09
C LYS A 6 -16.41 3.80 -17.94
N SER A 7 -16.21 2.72 -17.19
CA SER A 7 -14.89 2.12 -16.92
C SER A 7 -14.25 1.49 -18.17
N MET A 8 -15.05 1.02 -19.14
CA MET A 8 -14.55 0.32 -20.33
C MET A 8 -13.96 1.23 -21.42
N LYS A 9 -14.16 2.55 -21.37
CA LYS A 9 -13.63 3.51 -22.36
C LYS A 9 -12.40 4.28 -21.89
N ASP A 10 -12.04 4.17 -20.61
CA ASP A 10 -10.88 4.85 -20.08
C ASP A 10 -9.59 4.03 -20.38
N PRO A 11 -8.66 4.58 -21.19
CA PRO A 11 -7.47 3.85 -21.63
C PRO A 11 -6.50 3.52 -20.47
N ILE A 12 -6.64 4.16 -19.31
CA ILE A 12 -5.83 3.90 -18.12
C ILE A 12 -6.53 2.88 -17.22
N LEU A 13 -7.85 3.00 -16.98
CA LEU A 13 -8.60 2.02 -16.16
C LEU A 13 -8.62 0.62 -16.79
N SER A 14 -8.57 0.53 -18.13
CA SER A 14 -8.43 -0.75 -18.84
C SER A 14 -7.11 -1.50 -18.57
N LYS A 15 -6.12 -0.84 -17.95
CA LYS A 15 -4.81 -1.42 -17.60
C LYS A 15 -4.71 -1.87 -16.14
N ILE A 16 -5.80 -1.82 -15.36
CA ILE A 16 -5.79 -2.28 -13.96
C ILE A 16 -5.32 -3.74 -13.92
N LYS A 17 -4.20 -3.97 -13.23
CA LYS A 17 -3.68 -5.30 -12.92
C LYS A 17 -3.86 -5.55 -11.43
N PHE A 18 -4.32 -6.74 -11.08
CA PHE A 18 -4.18 -7.25 -9.73
C PHE A 18 -2.69 -7.53 -9.51
N MET A 19 -2.02 -6.60 -8.83
CA MET A 19 -0.60 -6.73 -8.49
C MET A 19 -0.43 -7.70 -7.32
N GLU A 20 0.58 -8.57 -7.41
CA GLU A 20 1.03 -9.34 -6.26
C GLU A 20 1.56 -8.39 -5.17
N ARG A 21 1.62 -8.88 -3.92
CA ARG A 21 2.03 -8.09 -2.76
C ARG A 21 3.36 -7.36 -3.01
N GLU A 22 4.33 -8.02 -3.65
CA GLU A 22 5.64 -7.41 -3.94
C GLU A 22 5.57 -6.25 -4.94
N ASP A 23 4.68 -6.29 -5.93
CA ASP A 23 4.53 -5.25 -6.94
C ASP A 23 3.77 -4.03 -6.40
N LEU A 24 2.75 -4.28 -5.57
CA LEU A 24 1.98 -3.21 -4.91
C LEU A 24 2.87 -2.39 -3.98
N LEU A 25 3.84 -3.03 -3.33
CA LEU A 25 4.85 -2.39 -2.48
C LEU A 25 5.96 -1.69 -3.26
N ARG A 26 6.15 -1.96 -4.56
CA ARG A 26 7.05 -1.16 -5.43
C ARG A 26 6.42 0.18 -5.81
N VAL A 27 5.10 0.19 -5.94
CA VAL A 27 4.32 1.41 -6.23
C VAL A 27 4.22 2.29 -4.99
N LEU A 28 4.13 1.69 -3.81
CA LEU A 28 4.03 2.40 -2.54
C LEU A 28 5.40 2.71 -1.95
N ASN A 29 5.62 3.96 -1.54
CA ASN A 29 6.84 4.33 -0.82
C ASN A 29 6.79 3.76 0.62
N GLY A 30 7.41 2.59 0.83
CA GLY A 30 7.47 1.93 2.14
C GLY A 30 8.11 2.79 3.24
N ALA A 31 9.05 3.68 2.91
CA ALA A 31 9.64 4.59 3.89
C ALA A 31 8.62 5.61 4.38
N TYR A 32 7.82 6.17 3.46
CA TYR A 32 6.73 7.07 3.80
C TYR A 32 5.69 6.39 4.70
N ILE A 33 5.31 5.14 4.39
CA ILE A 33 4.37 4.37 5.22
C ILE A 33 4.92 4.17 6.63
N ALA A 34 6.20 3.80 6.74
CA ALA A 34 6.88 3.59 8.02
C ALA A 34 6.87 4.84 8.90
N GLU A 35 7.21 5.99 8.31
CA GLU A 35 7.29 7.25 9.02
C GLU A 35 5.90 7.74 9.44
N ARG A 36 4.95 7.74 8.49
CA ARG A 36 3.62 8.31 8.69
C ARG A 36 2.73 7.48 9.61
N PHE A 37 2.72 6.16 9.48
CA PHE A 37 1.75 5.31 10.19
C PHE A 37 2.35 4.51 11.34
N PHE A 38 3.68 4.34 11.38
CA PHE A 38 4.35 3.57 12.42
C PHE A 38 5.33 4.42 13.27
N GLY A 39 5.68 5.62 12.83
CA GLY A 39 6.73 6.43 13.46
C GLY A 39 8.09 5.73 13.44
N LYS A 40 8.36 4.95 12.37
CA LYS A 40 9.58 4.15 12.20
C LYS A 40 10.30 4.55 10.91
N SER A 41 11.56 4.14 10.79
CA SER A 41 12.35 4.39 9.57
C SER A 41 11.94 3.45 8.44
N GLY A 42 12.20 3.84 7.19
CA GLY A 42 12.00 2.95 6.04
C GLY A 42 12.80 1.65 6.13
N SER A 43 14.00 1.67 6.73
CA SER A 43 14.79 0.45 6.98
C SER A 43 14.06 -0.54 7.90
N TRP A 44 13.31 -0.06 8.90
CA TRP A 44 12.48 -0.92 9.74
C TRP A 44 11.39 -1.62 8.92
N PHE A 45 10.76 -0.90 7.99
CA PHE A 45 9.72 -1.46 7.12
C PHE A 45 10.30 -2.48 6.14
N SER A 46 11.45 -2.19 5.52
CA SER A 46 12.15 -3.14 4.65
C SER A 46 12.59 -4.40 5.40
N GLN A 47 12.98 -4.29 6.68
CA GLN A 47 13.30 -5.45 7.52
C GLN A 47 12.08 -6.34 7.74
N LYS A 48 10.92 -5.73 7.99
CA LYS A 48 9.64 -6.42 8.19
C LYS A 48 9.16 -7.14 6.92
N LEU A 49 9.31 -6.51 5.77
CA LEU A 49 8.91 -7.08 4.49
C LEU A 49 9.78 -8.26 4.05
N ASN A 50 11.08 -8.16 4.26
CA ASN A 50 12.03 -9.19 3.81
C ASN A 50 12.15 -10.37 4.79
N ASN A 51 11.29 -10.45 5.83
CA ASN A 51 11.36 -11.45 6.90
C ASN A 51 12.78 -11.62 7.47
N ASN A 52 13.51 -10.51 7.61
CA ASN A 52 14.88 -10.57 8.11
C ASN A 52 14.91 -11.06 9.56
N LEU A 53 15.89 -11.89 9.89
CA LEU A 53 16.12 -12.33 11.27
C LEU A 53 16.80 -11.20 12.05
N LYS A 54 16.12 -10.64 13.06
CA LYS A 54 16.75 -9.71 14.01
C LYS A 54 17.03 -10.47 15.30
N ASN A 55 18.32 -10.68 15.61
CA ASN A 55 18.76 -11.39 16.81
C ASN A 55 18.21 -12.84 16.94
N GLY A 56 18.12 -13.55 15.80
CA GLY A 56 17.61 -14.93 15.75
C GLY A 56 16.09 -15.08 15.82
N LYS A 57 15.33 -13.97 15.88
CA LYS A 57 13.86 -13.97 15.84
C LYS A 57 13.35 -13.45 14.49
N PRO A 58 12.25 -14.01 13.95
CA PRO A 58 11.60 -13.48 12.77
C PRO A 58 11.22 -12.01 13.02
N CYS A 59 11.68 -11.09 12.19
CA CYS A 59 11.19 -9.71 12.19
C CYS A 59 9.92 -9.65 11.35
N GLU A 60 8.89 -10.41 11.73
CA GLU A 60 7.59 -10.38 11.07
C GLU A 60 6.74 -9.25 11.65
N PHE A 61 5.75 -8.81 10.89
CA PHE A 61 4.73 -7.91 11.43
C PHE A 61 3.94 -8.63 12.53
N THR A 62 3.69 -7.94 13.65
CA THR A 62 2.73 -8.41 14.64
C THR A 62 1.30 -8.25 14.11
N GLU A 63 0.31 -8.90 14.74
CA GLU A 63 -1.10 -8.73 14.37
C GLU A 63 -1.54 -7.26 14.43
N GLU A 64 -1.10 -6.52 15.45
CA GLU A 64 -1.37 -5.09 15.57
C GLU A 64 -0.71 -4.28 14.45
N GLU A 65 0.54 -4.60 14.10
CA GLU A 65 1.23 -3.92 13.01
C GLU A 65 0.59 -4.24 11.64
N LEU A 66 0.10 -5.47 11.43
CA LEU A 66 -0.67 -5.84 10.25
C LEU A 66 -1.98 -5.07 10.15
N LYS A 67 -2.68 -4.89 11.28
CA LYS A 67 -3.89 -4.07 11.34
C LYS A 67 -3.60 -2.61 10.99
N THR A 68 -2.51 -2.05 11.54
CA THR A 68 -2.06 -0.70 11.20
C THR A 68 -1.68 -0.59 9.72
N LEU A 69 -0.99 -1.59 9.16
CA LEU A 69 -0.65 -1.62 7.74
C LEU A 69 -1.91 -1.65 6.86
N SER A 70 -2.89 -2.48 7.20
CA SER A 70 -4.17 -2.54 6.48
C SER A 70 -4.88 -1.19 6.48
N ASN A 71 -4.95 -0.52 7.64
CA ASN A 71 -5.56 0.80 7.76
C ASN A 71 -4.78 1.85 6.96
N ALA A 72 -3.46 1.84 7.01
CA ALA A 72 -2.60 2.75 6.25
C ALA A 72 -2.85 2.64 4.74
N LEU A 73 -2.96 1.40 4.22
CA LEU A 73 -3.25 1.15 2.81
C LEU A 73 -4.64 1.67 2.42
N HIS A 74 -5.67 1.45 3.25
CA HIS A 74 -7.00 2.02 3.01
C HIS A 74 -6.99 3.55 3.01
N THR A 75 -6.26 4.17 3.94
CA THR A 75 -6.11 5.63 3.98
C THR A 75 -5.47 6.17 2.70
N ILE A 76 -4.35 5.57 2.25
CA ILE A 76 -3.66 6.00 1.03
C ILE A 76 -4.58 5.82 -0.19
N ALA A 77 -5.36 4.74 -0.26
CA ALA A 77 -6.29 4.52 -1.36
C ALA A 77 -7.37 5.61 -1.44
N ILE A 78 -7.93 6.03 -0.30
CA ILE A 78 -8.89 7.14 -0.24
C ILE A 78 -8.23 8.45 -0.68
N GLU A 79 -7.05 8.77 -0.17
CA GLU A 79 -6.34 10.01 -0.53
C GLU A 79 -5.95 10.06 -2.01
N LEU A 80 -5.58 8.92 -2.60
CA LEU A 80 -5.32 8.83 -4.04
C LEU A 80 -6.60 9.04 -4.86
N GLN A 81 -7.74 8.52 -4.39
CA GLN A 81 -9.02 8.73 -5.04
C GLN A 81 -9.44 10.20 -4.94
N ASP A 82 -9.33 10.82 -3.77
CA ASP A 82 -9.64 12.24 -3.57
C ASP A 82 -8.76 13.13 -4.47
N LEU A 83 -7.46 12.85 -4.54
CA LEU A 83 -6.56 13.58 -5.44
C LEU A 83 -6.91 13.37 -6.92
N ALA A 84 -7.25 12.15 -7.33
CA ALA A 84 -7.74 11.92 -8.68
C ALA A 84 -9.00 12.76 -8.94
N ASP A 85 -9.95 12.73 -7.99
CA ASP A 85 -11.21 13.49 -7.99
C ASP A 85 -11.01 14.99 -8.16
N GLU A 86 -9.97 15.57 -7.54
CA GLU A 86 -9.57 16.98 -7.69
C GLU A 86 -8.94 17.35 -9.04
N LEU A 87 -8.31 16.40 -9.73
CA LEU A 87 -7.60 16.63 -10.99
C LEU A 87 -8.50 16.61 -12.23
N HIS A 88 -9.82 16.43 -12.06
CA HIS A 88 -10.83 16.38 -13.14
C HIS A 88 -11.42 17.74 -13.53
#